data_AF-A0A2T1HYH6-F1
#
_entry.id   AF-A0A2T1HYH6-F1
#
_cell.length_a   1.000
_cell.length_b   1.000
_cell.length_c   1.000
_cell.angle_alpha   90.00
_cell.angle_beta   90.00
_cell.angle_gamma   90.00
#
_symmetry.space_group_name_H-M   'P 1'
#
loop_
_entity.id
_entity.type
_entity.pdbx_description
1 polymer ?
#
loop_
_entity_poly.entity_id
_entity_poly.type
_entity_poly.pdbx_seq_one_letter_code
_entity_poly.pdbx_strand_id
1 'polypeptide(L)'
;MAPLVYLVDMESRTAALLGPAGRVHVVAHAGTALDNVSSLSFVEEVPSGAVQTTTIILSTGKAVHSRNTVMQGDFVPSQSLGSCVRS
;
A
#
# COMPACT_ATOMS: atom_id res chain seq x y z
N MET A 1 3.00 -4.42 -16.50
CA MET A 1 2.31 -4.54 -15.20
C MET A 1 1.29 -3.43 -15.10
N ALA A 2 0.08 -3.72 -14.63
CA ALA A 2 -0.91 -2.69 -14.33
C ALA A 2 -0.53 -1.98 -13.01
N PRO A 3 -0.84 -0.67 -12.86
CA PRO A 3 -0.61 0.04 -11.61
C PRO A 3 -1.56 -0.44 -10.50
N LEU A 4 -1.13 -0.32 -9.25
CA LEU A 4 -2.00 -0.44 -8.09
C LEU A 4 -2.78 0.87 -7.93
N VAL A 5 -4.09 0.78 -7.70
CA VAL A 5 -4.96 1.96 -7.53
C VAL A 5 -5.61 1.93 -6.15
N TYR A 6 -5.28 2.93 -5.34
CA TYR A 6 -5.84 3.09 -4.00
C TYR A 6 -6.93 4.16 -4.01
N LEU A 7 -8.10 3.81 -3.48
CA LEU A 7 -9.18 4.75 -3.19
C LEU A 7 -9.11 5.13 -1.71
N VAL A 8 -9.09 6.43 -1.43
CA VAL A 8 -9.07 6.95 -0.07
C VAL A 8 -10.29 7.85 0.10
N ASP A 9 -11.15 7.49 1.03
CA ASP A 9 -12.27 8.32 1.45
C ASP A 9 -11.91 9.01 2.77
N MET A 10 -11.73 10.33 2.68
CA MET A 10 -11.35 11.16 3.82
C MET A 10 -12.52 11.44 4.78
N GLU A 11 -13.78 11.32 4.30
CA GLU A 11 -14.97 11.56 5.10
C GLU A 11 -15.24 10.34 5.99
N SER A 12 -15.29 9.15 5.38
CA SER A 12 -15.47 7.90 6.14
C SER A 12 -14.18 7.38 6.78
N ARG A 13 -13.03 7.98 6.44
CA ARG A 13 -11.68 7.54 6.86
C ARG A 13 -11.41 6.08 6.50
N THR A 14 -11.86 5.68 5.31
CA THR A 14 -11.65 4.33 4.77
C THR A 14 -10.72 4.36 3.57
N ALA A 15 -10.09 3.22 3.30
CA ALA A 15 -9.31 3.03 2.10
C ALA A 15 -9.58 1.66 1.48
N ALA A 16 -9.40 1.58 0.16
CA ALA A 16 -9.51 0.33 -0.59
C ALA A 16 -8.46 0.25 -1.70
N LEU A 17 -7.98 -0.96 -1.99
CA LEU A 17 -7.23 -1.27 -3.19
C LEU A 17 -8.19 -1.77 -4.28
N LEU A 18 -8.08 -1.23 -5.48
CA LEU A 18 -8.76 -1.73 -6.66
C LEU A 18 -7.92 -2.80 -7.33
N GLY A 19 -8.37 -4.05 -7.20
CA GLY A 19 -7.82 -5.19 -7.92
C GLY A 19 -8.74 -5.64 -9.06
N PRO A 20 -8.29 -6.61 -9.88
CA PRO A 20 -9.12 -7.20 -10.93
C PRO A 20 -10.43 -7.84 -10.42
N ALA A 21 -10.42 -8.33 -9.17
CA ALA A 21 -11.57 -8.94 -8.51
C ALA A 21 -12.47 -7.93 -7.78
N GLY A 22 -12.24 -6.62 -7.94
CA GLY A 22 -13.01 -5.56 -7.28
C GLY A 22 -12.21 -4.84 -6.18
N ARG A 23 -12.93 -4.34 -5.18
CA ARG A 23 -12.36 -3.54 -4.09
C ARG A 23 -11.98 -4.43 -2.92
N VAL A 24 -10.75 -4.30 -2.43
CA VAL A 24 -10.29 -4.92 -1.19
C VAL A 24 -10.06 -3.81 -0.16
N HIS A 25 -10.58 -3.97 1.05
CA HIS A 25 -10.35 -3.02 2.11
C HIS A 25 -8.87 -3.00 2.51
N VAL A 26 -8.32 -1.81 2.72
CA VAL A 26 -6.96 -1.63 3.23
C VAL A 26 -6.97 -0.64 4.38
N VAL A 27 -6.06 -0.81 5.32
CA VAL A 27 -5.86 0.16 6.39
C VAL A 27 -4.90 1.24 5.90
N ALA A 28 -5.31 2.51 6.03
CA ALA A 28 -4.48 3.65 5.68
C ALA A 28 -3.88 4.29 6.95
N HIS A 29 -2.56 4.48 6.95
CA HIS A 29 -1.80 5.13 8.01
C HIS A 29 -1.11 6.37 7.44
N ALA A 30 -1.63 7.55 7.79
CA ALA A 30 -0.94 8.80 7.54
C ALA A 30 0.17 9.00 8.57
N GLY A 31 1.33 9.48 8.13
CA GLY A 31 2.46 9.74 9.01
C GLY A 31 3.32 10.90 8.51
N THR A 32 4.05 11.52 9.44
CA THR A 32 5.02 12.57 9.12
C THR A 32 6.39 12.09 9.58
N ALA A 33 7.32 11.94 8.64
CA ALA A 33 8.70 11.57 8.95
C ALA A 33 9.47 12.75 9.57
N LEU A 34 10.69 12.46 10.03
CA LEU A 34 11.67 13.50 10.35
C LEU A 34 11.83 14.41 9.11
N ASP A 35 11.99 15.71 9.33
CA ASP A 35 11.98 16.77 8.30
C ASP A 35 10.60 17.15 7.72
N ASN A 36 9.51 16.89 8.44
CA ASN A 36 8.14 17.25 8.06
C ASN A 36 7.66 16.63 6.72
N VAL A 37 8.23 15.48 6.33
CA VAL A 37 7.84 14.79 5.11
C VAL A 37 6.57 13.98 5.36
N SER A 38 5.45 14.41 4.77
CA SER A 38 4.19 13.66 4.85
C SER A 38 4.23 12.39 4.01
N SER A 39 3.71 11.31 4.59
CA SER A 39 3.62 9.99 3.99
C SER A 39 2.26 9.36 4.23
N LEU A 40 1.90 8.44 3.36
CA LEU A 40 0.71 7.61 3.50
C LEU A 40 1.10 6.15 3.24
N SER A 41 0.78 5.28 4.19
CA SER A 41 1.00 3.84 4.06
C SER A 41 -0.33 3.11 3.99
N PHE A 42 -0.43 2.15 3.10
CA PHE A 42 -1.55 1.21 2.99
C PHE A 42 -1.10 -0.16 3.47
N VAL A 43 -1.93 -0.84 4.25
CA VAL A 43 -1.73 -2.23 4.67
C VAL A 43 -2.90 -3.05 4.15
N GLU A 44 -2.57 -4.06 3.35
CA GLU A 44 -3.52 -5.04 2.81
C GLU A 44 -3.22 -6.40 3.43
N GLU A 45 -4.23 -6.99 4.06
CA GLU A 45 -4.21 -8.36 4.54
C GLU A 45 -5.00 -9.22 3.55
N VAL A 46 -4.35 -10.23 2.97
CA VAL A 46 -5.01 -11.14 2.02
C VAL A 46 -5.29 -12.50 2.66
N PRO A 47 -6.30 -13.26 2.20
CA PRO A 47 -6.70 -14.54 2.83
C PRO A 47 -5.61 -15.60 2.94
N SER A 48 -4.52 -15.50 2.15
CA SER A 48 -3.36 -16.38 2.27
C SER A 48 -2.51 -16.11 3.52
N GLY A 49 -2.85 -15.10 4.33
CA GLY A 49 -2.06 -14.63 5.47
C GLY A 49 -0.88 -13.75 5.07
N ALA A 50 -0.76 -13.38 3.79
CA ALA A 50 0.25 -12.43 3.36
C ALA A 50 -0.15 -11.01 3.74
N VAL A 51 0.83 -10.20 4.12
CA VAL A 51 0.65 -8.77 4.38
C VAL A 51 1.40 -8.00 3.31
N GLN A 52 0.68 -7.14 2.61
CA GLN A 52 1.22 -6.25 1.60
C GLN A 52 1.16 -4.81 2.11
N THR A 53 2.20 -4.05 1.83
CA THR A 53 2.23 -2.63 2.20
C THR A 53 2.64 -1.77 1.03
N THR A 54 2.07 -0.57 0.96
CA THR A 54 2.52 0.47 0.03
C THR A 54 2.68 1.76 0.79
N THR A 55 3.90 2.28 0.85
CA THR A 55 4.21 3.58 1.47
C THR A 55 4.55 4.59 0.40
N ILE A 56 3.95 5.78 0.49
CA ILE A 56 4.09 6.86 -0.47
C ILE A 56 4.56 8.11 0.25
N ILE A 57 5.60 8.77 -0.27
CA ILE A 57 5.96 10.13 0.12
C ILE A 57 5.06 11.09 -0.66
N LEU A 58 4.15 11.79 0.02
CA LEU A 58 3.08 12.54 -0.65
C LEU A 58 3.59 13.70 -1.50
N SER A 59 4.69 14.35 -1.11
CA SER A 59 5.26 15.50 -1.83
C SER A 59 5.98 15.11 -3.13
N THR A 60 6.44 13.86 -3.24
CA THR A 60 7.24 13.42 -4.40
C THR A 60 6.57 12.31 -5.20
N GLY A 61 5.54 11.68 -4.64
CA GLY A 61 4.93 10.47 -5.19
C GLY A 61 5.82 9.23 -5.12
N LYS A 62 7.08 9.32 -4.66
CA LYS A 62 7.95 8.14 -4.52
C LYS A 62 7.29 7.11 -3.62
N ALA A 63 7.26 5.86 -4.08
CA ALA A 63 6.54 4.79 -3.42
C ALA A 63 7.40 3.54 -3.26
N VAL A 64 7.17 2.81 -2.17
CA VAL A 64 7.69 1.47 -1.95
C VAL A 64 6.50 0.55 -1.75
N HIS A 65 6.42 -0.53 -2.53
CA HIS A 65 5.50 -1.62 -2.32
C HIS A 65 6.26 -2.83 -1.79
N SER A 66 5.73 -3.49 -0.77
CA SER A 66 6.33 -4.70 -0.20
C SER A 66 5.29 -5.75 0.10
N ARG A 67 5.73 -7.00 0.11
CA ARG A 67 4.92 -8.16 0.51
C ARG A 67 5.76 -9.06 1.40
N ASN A 68 5.17 -9.45 2.51
CA ASN A 68 5.68 -10.49 3.40
C ASN A 68 4.70 -11.67 3.37
N THR A 69 5.17 -12.85 2.98
CA THR A 69 4.37 -14.08 2.94
C THR A 69 5.21 -15.31 3.28
N VAL A 70 4.54 -16.41 3.60
CA VAL A 70 5.13 -17.75 3.65
C VAL A 70 4.61 -18.55 2.45
N MET A 71 5.49 -19.25 1.75
CA MET A 71 5.14 -20.20 0.70
C MET A 71 5.97 -21.47 0.87
N GLN A 72 5.33 -22.64 0.83
CA GLN A 72 5.99 -23.94 0.99
C GLN A 72 6.83 -24.08 2.29
N GLY A 73 6.45 -23.36 3.35
CA GLY A 73 7.14 -23.39 4.64
C GLY A 73 8.28 -22.38 4.77
N ASP A 74 8.61 -21.64 3.72
CA ASP A 74 9.68 -20.63 3.72
C ASP A 74 9.15 -19.20 3.54
N PHE A 75 9.92 -18.24 4.03
CA PHE A 75 9.64 -16.83 3.81
C PHE A 75 9.91 -16.42 2.36
N VAL A 76 8.95 -15.69 1.77
CA VAL A 76 9.09 -15.12 0.42
C VAL A 76 8.83 -13.61 0.50
N PRO A 77 9.83 -12.79 0.90
CA PRO A 77 9.69 -11.34 0.90
C PRO A 77 9.83 -10.79 -0.52
N SER A 78 9.19 -9.66 -0.79
CA SER A 78 9.47 -8.86 -1.99
C SER A 78 9.37 -7.37 -1.69
N GLN A 79 10.21 -6.56 -2.35
CA GLN A 79 10.16 -5.11 -2.29
C GLN A 79 10.35 -4.52 -3.68
N SER A 80 9.52 -3.54 -4.03
CA SER A 80 9.54 -2.84 -5.31
C SER A 80 9.47 -1.33 -5.07
N LEU A 81 10.35 -0.59 -5.76
CA LEU A 81 10.33 0.87 -5.78
C LEU A 81 9.54 1.35 -6.99
N GLY A 82 8.80 2.44 -6.82
CA GLY A 82 7.99 3.03 -7.88
C GLY A 82 7.59 4.47 -7.60
N SER A 83 6.54 4.91 -8.29
CA SER A 83 5.98 6.25 -8.14
C SER A 83 4.46 6.17 -8.22
N CYS A 84 3.81 6.99 -7.40
CA CYS A 84 2.37 7.17 -7.35
C CYS A 84 2.02 8.54 -7.91
N VAL A 85 0.93 8.60 -8.67
CA VAL A 85 0.32 9.84 -9.12
C VAL A 85 -1.07 9.94 -8.51
N ARG A 86 -1.43 11.14 -8.04
CA ARG A 86 -2.79 11.43 -7.61
C ARG A 86 -3.63 11.68 -8.86
N SER A 87 -4.65 10.85 -9.06
CA SER A 87 -5.63 10.95 -10.15
C SER A 87 -7.00 11.33 -9.63
#